data_AF-A0A5C7Q1R7-F1
#
_entry.id   AF-A0A5C7Q1R7-F1
#
_cell.length_a   1.000
_cell.length_b   1.000
_cell.length_c   1.000
_cell.angle_alpha   90.00
_cell.angle_beta   90.00
_cell.angle_gamma   90.00
#
_symmetry.space_group_name_H-M   'P 1'
#
loop_
_entity.id
_entity.type
_entity.pdbx_description
1 polymer ?
#
loop_
_entity_poly.entity_id
_entity_poly.type
_entity_poly.pdbx_seq_one_letter_code
_entity_poly.pdbx_strand_id
1 'polypeptide(L)'
;MALSGIITVSTAGTAVQGSATPAVYAVAVKAHPNNSDTVWIGNDDAGDVSNANGFPLNPGEGVVVQGDLSQYWFDVDVSGEKICWLVVERPNG
;
A
#
# COMPACT_ATOMS: atom_id res chain seq x y z
N MET A 1 -21.06 -0.54 2.65
CA MET A 1 -20.30 -1.62 1.99
C MET A 1 -18.88 -1.64 2.51
N ALA A 2 -18.23 -2.81 2.49
CA ALA A 2 -16.79 -2.93 2.72
C ALA A 2 -16.04 -2.47 1.45
N LEU A 3 -14.89 -1.83 1.63
CA LEU A 3 -14.01 -1.42 0.53
C LEU A 3 -12.69 -2.16 0.66
N SER A 4 -12.25 -2.77 -0.44
CA SER A 4 -11.00 -3.54 -0.51
C SER A 4 -10.52 -3.59 -1.95
N GLY A 5 -9.25 -3.91 -2.14
CA GLY A 5 -8.68 -4.08 -3.48
C GLY A 5 -7.27 -4.63 -3.46
N ILE A 6 -6.68 -4.66 -4.66
CA ILE A 6 -5.29 -5.03 -4.90
C ILE A 6 -4.65 -3.93 -5.74
N ILE A 7 -3.47 -3.51 -5.33
CA ILE A 7 -2.56 -2.67 -6.10
C ILE A 7 -1.52 -3.60 -6.70
N THR A 8 -1.29 -3.53 -8.01
CA THR A 8 -0.21 -4.25 -8.69
C THR A 8 0.79 -3.22 -9.19
N VAL A 9 2.04 -3.33 -8.75
CA VAL A 9 3.13 -2.50 -9.27
C VAL A 9 3.72 -3.25 -10.45
N SER A 10 3.39 -2.81 -11.66
CA SER A 10 3.73 -3.53 -12.89
C SER A 10 5.23 -3.55 -13.17
N THR A 11 5.95 -2.51 -12.72
CA THR A 11 7.40 -2.33 -12.91
C THR A 11 8.03 -1.87 -11.61
N ALA A 12 9.00 -2.61 -11.10
CA ALA A 12 9.80 -2.23 -9.93
C ALA A 12 10.50 -0.88 -10.15
N GLY A 13 10.54 -0.02 -9.12
CA GLY A 13 11.08 1.33 -9.22
C GLY A 13 10.11 2.33 -9.88
N THR A 14 8.84 1.96 -10.04
CA THR A 14 7.78 2.84 -10.55
C THR A 14 6.61 2.80 -9.59
N ALA A 15 6.67 3.62 -8.54
CA ALA A 15 5.65 3.62 -7.52
C ALA A 15 4.25 3.89 -8.10
N VAL A 16 3.26 3.24 -7.50
CA VAL A 16 1.85 3.36 -7.85
C VAL A 16 1.11 3.99 -6.67
N GLN A 17 0.31 5.02 -6.95
CA GLN A 17 -0.52 5.67 -5.94
C GLN A 17 -1.67 4.75 -5.50
N GLY A 18 -1.99 4.79 -4.21
CA GLY A 18 -3.18 4.12 -3.66
C GLY A 18 -4.49 4.65 -4.25
N SER A 19 -5.52 3.81 -4.20
CA SER A 19 -6.87 4.20 -4.61
C SER A 19 -7.51 5.16 -3.60
N ALA A 20 -8.39 6.05 -4.06
CA ALA A 20 -9.17 6.90 -3.17
C ALA A 20 -10.06 6.06 -2.24
N THR A 21 -9.97 6.36 -0.96
CA THR A 21 -10.76 5.82 0.14
C THR A 21 -11.19 6.97 1.04
N PRO A 22 -12.27 6.84 1.84
CA PRO A 22 -12.68 7.93 2.71
C PRO A 22 -11.56 8.27 3.72
N ALA A 23 -11.17 9.55 3.75
CA ALA A 23 -9.99 10.07 4.44
C ALA A 23 -9.97 9.92 5.95
N VAL A 24 -11.05 9.42 6.54
CA VAL A 24 -11.19 9.25 7.98
C VAL A 24 -10.98 7.78 8.38
N TYR A 25 -10.76 6.88 7.41
CA TYR A 25 -10.69 5.45 7.67
C TYR A 25 -9.28 4.96 8.01
N ALA A 26 -9.24 3.85 8.74
CA ALA A 26 -8.04 3.02 8.84
C ALA A 26 -8.07 1.94 7.75
N VAL A 27 -6.95 1.74 7.08
CA VAL A 27 -6.80 0.77 5.99
C VAL A 27 -5.74 -0.24 6.37
N ALA A 28 -6.13 -1.51 6.48
CA ALA A 28 -5.17 -2.60 6.57
C ALA A 28 -4.56 -2.81 5.19
N VAL A 29 -3.23 -2.84 5.14
CA VAL A 29 -2.42 -3.06 3.95
C VAL A 29 -1.54 -4.27 4.19
N LYS A 30 -1.41 -5.14 3.18
CA LYS A 30 -0.67 -6.39 3.29
C LYS A 30 0.07 -6.69 1.99
N ALA A 31 1.34 -7.09 2.07
CA ALA A 31 2.05 -7.66 0.94
C ALA A 31 1.38 -9.00 0.56
N HIS A 32 1.08 -9.20 -0.72
CA HIS A 32 0.44 -10.44 -1.17
C HIS A 32 1.36 -11.63 -0.85
N PRO A 33 0.86 -12.75 -0.28
CA PRO A 33 1.72 -13.85 0.19
C PRO A 33 2.48 -14.57 -0.93
N ASN A 34 2.06 -14.39 -2.19
CA ASN A 34 2.76 -14.93 -3.37
C ASN A 34 3.76 -13.95 -4.00
N ASN A 35 4.01 -12.80 -3.39
CA ASN A 35 5.16 -11.98 -3.80
C ASN A 35 6.45 -12.75 -3.53
N SER A 36 7.47 -12.47 -4.32
CA SER A 36 8.79 -13.10 -4.22
C SER A 36 9.76 -12.31 -3.34
N ASP A 37 9.50 -11.02 -3.12
CA ASP A 37 10.35 -10.09 -2.42
C ASP A 37 9.52 -8.98 -1.74
N THR A 38 10.22 -7.95 -1.27
CA THR A 38 9.72 -6.86 -0.44
C THR A 38 8.93 -5.85 -1.26
N VAL A 39 7.84 -5.36 -0.65
CA VAL A 39 7.09 -4.19 -1.13
C VAL A 39 7.30 -3.02 -0.18
N TRP A 40 7.20 -1.80 -0.72
CA TRP A 40 7.48 -0.55 -0.03
C TRP A 40 6.24 0.31 0.02
N ILE A 41 5.93 0.85 1.20
CA ILE A 41 4.78 1.73 1.41
C ILE A 41 5.27 3.06 1.96
N GLY A 42 4.79 4.17 1.41
CA GLY A 42 5.20 5.48 1.91
C GLY A 42 4.77 6.62 0.99
N ASN A 43 5.28 7.80 1.27
CA ASN A 43 5.19 8.97 0.41
C ASN A 43 6.32 9.90 0.83
N ASP A 44 7.23 10.22 -0.06
CA ASP A 44 8.40 11.09 0.18
C ASP A 44 8.11 12.59 0.03
N ASP A 45 6.83 12.97 0.12
CA ASP A 45 6.28 14.30 -0.16
C ASP A 45 6.39 14.77 -1.62
N ALA A 46 6.99 13.96 -2.52
CA ALA A 46 7.02 14.18 -3.96
C ALA A 46 6.07 13.23 -4.72
N GLY A 47 5.35 12.37 -4.00
CA GLY A 47 4.45 11.38 -4.59
C GLY A 47 5.20 10.15 -5.09
N ASP A 48 6.20 9.69 -4.33
CA ASP A 48 6.96 8.49 -4.65
C ASP A 48 7.28 7.67 -3.38
N VAL A 49 7.67 6.41 -3.58
CA VAL A 49 8.27 5.56 -2.55
C VAL A 49 9.23 4.57 -3.19
N SER A 50 10.29 4.22 -2.48
CA SER A 50 11.30 3.24 -2.88
C SER A 50 11.86 2.50 -1.67
N ASN A 51 12.79 1.58 -1.90
CA ASN A 51 13.55 0.92 -0.84
C ASN A 51 14.42 1.85 0.03
N ALA A 52 14.65 3.10 -0.40
CA ALA A 52 15.46 4.07 0.33
C ALA A 52 14.66 4.90 1.33
N ASN A 53 13.35 5.03 1.14
CA ASN A 53 12.49 5.92 1.93
C ASN A 53 11.17 5.27 2.40
N GLY A 54 10.86 4.05 1.95
CA GLY A 54 9.62 3.35 2.25
C GLY A 54 9.66 2.49 3.51
N PHE A 55 8.47 2.20 4.03
CA PHE A 55 8.26 1.18 5.04
C PHE A 55 8.19 -0.20 4.36
N PRO A 56 9.09 -1.16 4.70
CA PRO A 56 9.12 -2.49 4.08
C PRO A 56 8.01 -3.40 4.59
N LEU A 57 7.48 -4.23 3.69
CA LEU A 57 6.72 -5.44 4.04
C LEU A 57 7.20 -6.62 3.19
N ASN A 58 7.66 -7.69 3.84
CA ASN A 58 7.93 -8.96 3.17
C ASN A 58 6.62 -9.66 2.79
N PRO A 59 6.66 -10.67 1.89
CA PRO A 59 5.46 -11.42 1.50
C PRO A 59 4.66 -11.93 2.71
N GLY A 60 3.40 -11.51 2.80
CA GLY A 60 2.50 -11.87 3.90
C GLY A 60 2.55 -10.96 5.13
N GLU A 61 3.49 -10.03 5.24
CA GLU A 61 3.47 -9.00 6.28
C GLU A 61 2.41 -7.93 5.99
N GLY A 62 1.98 -7.22 7.02
CA GLY A 62 0.96 -6.18 6.89
C GLY A 62 1.00 -5.15 8.01
N VAL A 63 0.44 -3.99 7.71
CA VAL A 63 0.37 -2.82 8.59
C VAL A 63 -1.00 -2.16 8.45
N VAL A 64 -1.41 -1.37 9.43
CA VAL A 64 -2.59 -0.50 9.32
C VAL A 64 -2.11 0.93 9.11
N VAL A 65 -2.58 1.57 8.04
CA VAL A 65 -2.34 2.98 7.76
C VAL A 65 -3.60 3.79 8.00
N GLN A 66 -3.42 5.07 8.30
CA GLN A 66 -4.51 5.99 8.62
C GLN A 66 -4.76 6.95 7.47
N GLY A 67 -6.02 7.33 7.27
CA GLY A 67 -6.39 8.33 6.28
C GLY A 67 -6.75 7.75 4.92
N ASP A 68 -6.81 8.62 3.91
CA ASP A 68 -7.09 8.19 2.55
C ASP A 68 -5.87 7.44 1.99
N LEU A 69 -6.07 6.20 1.55
CA LEU A 69 -5.07 5.39 0.86
C LEU A 69 -4.45 6.10 -0.37
N SER A 70 -5.13 7.08 -0.98
CA SER A 70 -4.54 7.93 -2.04
C SER A 70 -3.35 8.79 -1.58
N GLN A 71 -3.15 8.96 -0.28
CA GLN A 71 -1.99 9.66 0.28
C GLN A 71 -0.73 8.77 0.34
N TYR A 72 -0.88 7.48 0.06
CA TYR A 72 0.18 6.48 0.10
C TYR A 72 0.53 6.01 -1.31
N TRP A 73 1.82 5.75 -1.50
CA TRP A 73 2.43 5.18 -2.70
C TRP A 73 3.01 3.81 -2.36
N PHE A 74 3.11 2.99 -3.41
CA PHE A 74 3.51 1.60 -3.32
C PHE A 74 4.53 1.27 -4.40
N ASP A 75 5.69 0.76 -4.02
CA ASP A 75 6.71 0.24 -4.94
C ASP A 75 7.10 -1.18 -4.52
N VAL A 76 7.84 -1.87 -5.38
CA VAL A 76 8.20 -3.28 -5.22
C VAL A 76 9.61 -3.53 -5.70
N ASP A 77 10.30 -4.49 -5.09
CA ASP A 77 11.63 -4.91 -5.55
C ASP A 77 11.54 -5.81 -6.81
N VAL A 78 10.41 -6.49 -7.01
CA VAL A 78 10.17 -7.34 -8.20
C VAL A 78 8.89 -6.93 -8.93
N SER A 79 9.02 -6.63 -10.23
CA SER A 79 7.92 -6.25 -11.11
C SER A 79 6.76 -7.26 -11.09
N GLY A 80 5.53 -6.76 -10.98
CA GLY A 80 4.30 -7.56 -10.96
C GLY A 80 3.83 -7.97 -9.56
N GLU A 81 4.54 -7.56 -8.51
CA GLU A 81 4.16 -7.77 -7.13
C GLU A 81 2.95 -6.94 -6.71
N LYS A 82 2.30 -7.43 -5.65
CA LYS A 82 0.94 -7.04 -5.28
C LYS A 82 0.84 -6.65 -3.82
N ILE A 83 0.01 -5.65 -3.57
CA ILE A 83 -0.37 -5.20 -2.24
C ILE A 83 -1.89 -5.29 -2.12
N CYS A 84 -2.37 -6.01 -1.10
CA CYS A 84 -3.79 -6.10 -0.78
C CYS A 84 -4.16 -5.01 0.23
N TRP A 85 -5.35 -4.43 0.09
CA TRP A 85 -5.87 -3.47 1.07
C TRP A 85 -7.34 -3.73 1.43
N LEU A 86 -7.71 -3.40 2.65
CA LEU A 86 -9.06 -3.49 3.21
C LEU A 86 -9.29 -2.33 4.18
N VAL A 87 -10.37 -1.57 3.99
CA VAL A 87 -10.84 -0.59 4.98
C VAL A 87 -11.35 -1.33 6.21
N VAL A 88 -10.75 -1.09 7.37
CA VAL A 88 -11.03 -1.83 8.62
C VAL A 88 -11.83 -1.03 9.66
N GLU A 89 -11.72 0.30 9.69
CA GLU A 89 -12.43 1.13 10.67
C GLU A 89 -12.95 2.44 10.04
N ARG A 90 -14.15 2.86 10.48
CA ARG A 90 -14.67 4.22 10.30
C ARG A 90 -14.47 4.95 11.63
N PRO A 91 -14.07 6.23 11.67
CA PRO A 91 -14.10 6.94 12.93
C PRO A 91 -15.54 6.99 13.39
N ASN A 92 -15.70 6.79 14.69
CA ASN A 92 -16.95 7.01 15.36
C ASN A 92 -17.39 8.45 15.05
N GLY A 93 -18.56 8.58 14.42
CA GLY A 93 -19.18 9.88 14.15
C GLY A 93 -19.56 10.62 15.42
#